data_AF-A0A961GVZ6-F1
#
_entry.id   AF-A0A961GVZ6-F1
#
_cell.length_a   1.000
_cell.length_b   1.000
_cell.length_c   1.000
_cell.angle_alpha   90.00
_cell.angle_beta   90.00
_cell.angle_gamma   90.00
#
_symmetry.space_group_name_H-M   'P 1'
#
loop_
_entity.id
_entity.type
_entity.pdbx_description
1 polymer ?
#
loop_
_entity_poly.entity_id
_entity_poly.type
_entity_poly.pdbx_seq_one_letter_code
_entity_poly.pdbx_strand_id
1 'polypeptide(L)'
;MNDLSRRHLVTGALGAATTGTMIAMTSPAYAASPPSAVDLTVRIATFNASLNRNAAGDLVRDLSTSGNAQARVIAEFIQRTDPDIILINEFDYVENGLAATLFRDNYPRVAQNGAPPIDFPYFFTAPSNTGIPSGFDLNNNGVVGGGDDDFGFGLFPGQYGMVTPRQA
;
A
#
# COMPACT_ATOMS: atom_id res chain seq x y z
N MET A 1 -14.97 -51.77 48.55
CA MET A 1 -14.60 -52.31 47.22
C MET A 1 -13.16 -51.90 47.00
N ASN A 2 -12.23 -52.69 47.55
CA ASN A 2 -11.41 -53.68 46.83
C ASN A 2 -10.36 -52.95 45.97
N ASP A 3 -9.06 -53.21 46.03
CA ASP A 3 -8.30 -54.29 46.66
C ASP A 3 -6.83 -53.83 46.70
N LEU A 4 -6.09 -54.42 47.62
CA LEU A 4 -4.67 -54.31 47.86
C LEU A 4 -3.85 -54.82 46.66
N SER A 5 -2.60 -54.36 46.56
CA SER A 5 -1.41 -55.22 46.70
C SER A 5 -0.24 -54.73 45.83
N ARG A 6 0.87 -54.34 46.48
CA ARG A 6 2.08 -55.18 46.52
C ARG A 6 3.12 -54.61 47.49
N ARG A 7 3.63 -55.51 48.34
CA ARG A 7 4.74 -55.32 49.29
C ARG A 7 6.07 -55.25 48.54
N HIS A 8 7.08 -54.61 49.12
CA HIS A 8 8.36 -55.24 49.51
C HIS A 8 9.17 -54.30 50.43
N LEU A 9 9.66 -54.86 51.54
CA LEU A 9 10.63 -54.29 52.49
C LEU A 9 12.05 -54.37 51.90
N VAL A 10 12.88 -53.33 52.07
CA VAL A 10 14.33 -53.48 52.27
C VAL A 10 14.85 -52.36 53.20
N THR A 11 15.70 -52.77 54.14
CA THR A 11 16.31 -52.05 55.26
C THR A 11 17.68 -51.43 54.88
N GLY A 12 18.06 -50.34 55.56
CA GLY A 12 19.46 -49.88 55.71
C GLY A 12 19.78 -48.60 54.92
N ALA A 13 20.59 -47.65 55.39
CA ALA A 13 21.45 -47.52 56.57
C ALA A 13 21.71 -46.02 56.83
N LEU A 14 22.09 -45.67 58.07
CA LEU A 14 22.53 -44.33 58.45
C LEU A 14 23.82 -43.94 57.70
N GLY A 15 23.85 -42.73 57.14
CA GLY A 15 25.06 -42.06 56.68
C GLY A 15 25.00 -40.59 57.08
N ALA A 16 25.88 -40.18 58.00
CA ALA A 16 26.00 -38.80 58.48
C ALA A 16 26.42 -37.87 57.34
N ALA A 17 25.61 -36.86 57.04
CA ALA A 17 25.96 -35.80 56.09
C ALA A 17 26.26 -34.50 56.86
N THR A 18 27.53 -34.12 56.82
CA THR A 18 28.04 -32.81 57.23
C THR A 18 27.28 -31.68 56.53
N THR A 19 26.60 -30.82 57.29
CA THR A 19 25.97 -29.60 56.77
C THR A 19 27.04 -28.59 56.36
N GLY A 20 27.40 -28.58 55.07
CA GLY A 20 28.13 -27.48 54.45
C GLY A 20 27.16 -26.38 54.06
N THR A 21 27.28 -25.20 54.66
CA THR A 21 26.49 -24.02 54.29
C THR A 21 26.96 -23.48 52.94
N MET A 22 26.22 -23.80 51.88
CA MET A 22 26.42 -23.20 50.55
C MET A 22 25.81 -21.78 50.56
N ILE A 23 26.65 -20.75 50.54
CA ILE A 23 26.20 -19.39 50.26
C ILE A 23 25.90 -19.31 48.76
N ALA A 24 24.61 -19.35 48.39
CA ALA A 24 24.17 -19.14 47.03
C ALA A 24 24.39 -17.66 46.65
N MET A 25 25.39 -17.38 45.83
CA MET A 25 25.53 -16.07 45.20
C MET A 25 24.54 -15.98 44.05
N THR A 26 23.41 -15.32 44.29
CA THR A 26 22.44 -15.01 43.23
C THR A 26 22.98 -13.86 42.39
N SER A 27 23.56 -14.17 41.24
CA SER A 27 23.83 -13.15 40.22
C SER A 27 22.50 -12.56 39.74
N PRO A 28 22.36 -11.22 39.62
CA PRO A 28 21.18 -10.64 39.01
C PRO A 28 21.12 -11.12 37.56
N ALA A 29 20.03 -11.80 37.19
CA ALA A 29 19.74 -12.08 35.80
C ALA A 29 19.50 -10.73 35.11
N TYR A 30 20.43 -10.35 34.24
CA TYR A 30 20.24 -9.21 33.34
C TYR A 30 19.11 -9.59 32.39
N ALA A 31 17.88 -9.17 32.70
CA ALA A 31 16.76 -9.32 31.79
C ALA A 31 17.10 -8.49 30.54
N ALA A 32 17.47 -9.17 29.46
CA ALA A 32 17.65 -8.53 28.18
C ALA A 32 16.33 -7.84 27.82
N SER A 33 16.36 -6.52 27.60
CA SER A 33 15.22 -5.80 27.06
C SER A 33 14.79 -6.52 25.77
N PRO A 34 13.48 -6.78 25.56
CA PRO A 34 13.03 -7.32 24.29
C PRO A 34 13.52 -6.38 23.18
N PRO A 35 13.94 -6.92 22.01
CA PRO A 35 14.28 -6.06 20.88
C PRO A 35 13.11 -5.13 20.64
N SER A 36 13.37 -3.81 20.58
CA SER A 36 12.35 -2.83 20.24
C SER A 36 11.65 -3.31 18.99
N ALA A 37 10.36 -3.66 19.11
CA ALA A 37 9.55 -3.99 17.95
C ALA A 37 9.68 -2.81 16.99
N VAL A 38 10.13 -3.07 15.77
CA VAL A 38 10.16 -2.03 14.73
C VAL A 38 8.70 -1.62 14.54
N ASP A 39 8.36 -0.40 14.92
CA ASP A 39 7.03 0.14 14.68
C ASP A 39 6.88 0.39 13.18
N LEU A 40 6.42 -0.63 12.46
CA LEU A 40 6.14 -0.60 11.04
C LEU A 40 4.74 0.00 10.83
N THR A 41 4.61 1.29 11.11
CA THR A 41 3.41 2.05 10.75
C THR A 41 3.47 2.38 9.26
N VAL A 42 2.42 2.03 8.51
CA VAL A 42 2.27 2.34 7.07
C VAL A 42 0.98 3.14 6.86
N ARG A 43 1.09 4.25 6.13
CA ARG A 43 0.00 5.16 5.78
C ARG A 43 -0.46 4.89 4.35
N ILE A 44 -1.67 4.38 4.22
CA ILE A 44 -2.29 4.09 2.93
C ILE A 44 -3.46 5.05 2.72
N ALA A 45 -3.51 5.69 1.56
CA ALA A 45 -4.60 6.56 1.17
C ALA A 45 -5.23 6.11 -0.15
N THR A 46 -6.49 6.49 -0.36
CA THR A 46 -7.10 6.49 -1.69
C THR A 46 -7.67 7.86 -1.97
N PHE A 47 -7.54 8.30 -3.22
CA PHE A 47 -8.00 9.61 -3.65
C PHE A 47 -8.50 9.53 -5.09
N ASN A 48 -9.73 9.96 -5.34
CA ASN A 48 -10.19 10.17 -6.70
C ASN A 48 -9.73 11.57 -7.13
N ALA A 49 -8.79 11.61 -8.09
CA ALA A 49 -8.18 12.85 -8.55
C ALA A 49 -8.96 13.49 -9.70
N SER A 50 -9.85 12.74 -10.36
CA SER A 50 -10.46 13.10 -11.63
C SER A 50 -9.44 13.66 -12.64
N LEU A 51 -8.25 13.06 -12.68
CA LEU A 51 -7.21 13.29 -13.69
C LEU A 51 -7.48 12.47 -14.95
N ASN A 52 -8.75 12.35 -15.32
CA ASN A 52 -9.19 11.83 -16.60
C ASN A 52 -9.44 12.99 -17.56
N ARG A 53 -9.35 12.73 -18.86
CA ARG A 53 -9.59 13.73 -19.91
C ARG A 53 -10.61 13.23 -20.91
N ASN A 54 -11.06 14.14 -21.76
CA ASN A 54 -12.04 13.83 -22.79
C ASN A 54 -11.41 13.22 -24.06
N ALA A 55 -10.08 13.23 -24.19
CA ALA A 55 -9.36 12.65 -25.31
C ALA A 55 -8.05 11.98 -24.87
N ALA A 56 -7.70 10.89 -25.55
CA ALA A 56 -6.45 10.19 -25.33
C ALA A 56 -5.25 11.13 -25.52
N GLY A 57 -4.30 11.09 -24.60
CA GLY A 57 -3.07 11.91 -24.64
C GLY A 57 -3.22 13.30 -24.02
N ASP A 58 -4.42 13.80 -23.75
CA ASP A 58 -4.60 15.09 -23.08
C ASP A 58 -3.99 15.10 -21.67
N LEU A 59 -4.08 13.98 -20.93
CA LEU A 59 -3.46 13.87 -19.61
C LEU A 59 -1.93 14.02 -19.71
N VAL A 60 -1.31 13.37 -20.70
CA VAL A 60 0.12 13.50 -20.96
C VAL A 60 0.49 14.94 -21.26
N ARG A 61 -0.27 15.63 -22.14
CA ARG A 61 -0.05 17.04 -22.46
C ARG A 61 -0.09 17.92 -21.21
N ASP A 62 -1.11 17.74 -20.37
CA ASP A 62 -1.28 18.51 -19.14
C ASP A 62 -0.12 18.28 -18.16
N LEU A 63 0.26 17.01 -17.97
CA LEU A 63 1.30 16.61 -17.03
C LEU A 63 2.72 16.86 -17.55
N SER A 64 2.91 17.09 -18.85
CA SER A 64 4.22 17.41 -19.45
C SER A 64 4.76 18.78 -19.05
N THR A 65 3.90 19.64 -18.51
CA THR A 65 4.30 20.91 -17.91
C THR A 65 4.08 20.85 -16.40
N SER A 66 4.66 21.79 -15.65
CA SER A 66 4.33 21.97 -14.23
C SER A 66 3.16 22.94 -14.03
N GLY A 67 2.45 23.35 -15.08
CA GLY A 67 1.48 24.44 -15.07
C GLY A 67 0.02 24.04 -14.81
N ASN A 68 -0.31 22.75 -14.81
CA ASN A 68 -1.70 22.32 -14.66
C ASN A 68 -2.20 22.57 -13.22
N ALA A 69 -3.22 23.42 -13.08
CA ALA A 69 -3.74 23.83 -11.78
C ALA A 69 -4.33 22.65 -10.98
N GLN A 70 -5.05 21.73 -11.64
CA GLN A 70 -5.64 20.57 -10.98
C GLN A 70 -4.55 19.65 -10.42
N ALA A 71 -3.54 19.30 -11.22
CA ALA A 71 -2.44 18.44 -10.77
C ALA A 71 -1.59 19.09 -9.66
N ARG A 72 -1.44 20.43 -9.63
CA ARG A 72 -0.82 21.13 -8.49
C ARG A 72 -1.61 20.98 -7.20
N VAL A 73 -2.93 21.14 -7.26
CA VAL A 73 -3.82 20.98 -6.09
C VAL A 73 -3.76 19.54 -5.57
N ILE A 74 -3.80 18.56 -6.46
CA ILE A 74 -3.68 17.14 -6.12
C ILE A 74 -2.32 16.86 -5.46
N ALA A 75 -1.23 17.37 -6.02
CA ALA A 75 0.09 17.20 -5.44
C ALA A 75 0.21 17.86 -4.07
N GLU A 76 -0.35 19.05 -3.88
CA GLU A 76 -0.37 19.69 -2.56
C GLU A 76 -1.14 18.83 -1.53
N PHE A 77 -2.30 18.29 -1.93
CA PHE A 77 -3.06 17.38 -1.06
C PHE A 77 -2.23 16.15 -0.66
N ILE A 78 -1.56 15.52 -1.63
CA ILE A 78 -0.67 14.38 -1.38
C ILE A 78 0.48 14.79 -0.45
N GLN A 79 1.11 15.94 -0.67
CA GLN A 79 2.21 16.45 0.16
C GLN A 79 1.80 16.73 1.61
N ARG A 80 0.58 17.24 1.83
CA ARG A 80 0.05 17.51 3.17
C ARG A 80 -0.44 16.26 3.89
N THR A 81 -0.96 15.29 3.14
CA THR A 81 -1.44 14.02 3.69
C THR A 81 -0.36 12.97 3.83
N ASP A 82 0.79 13.16 3.18
CA ASP A 82 2.02 12.38 3.30
C ASP A 82 1.80 10.85 3.40
N PRO A 83 1.16 10.23 2.39
CA PRO A 83 0.93 8.79 2.38
C PRO A 83 2.19 8.04 1.93
N ASP A 84 2.46 6.88 2.54
CA ASP A 84 3.49 5.94 2.05
C ASP A 84 3.06 5.27 0.75
N ILE A 85 1.76 4.99 0.63
CA ILE A 85 1.12 4.41 -0.56
C ILE A 85 -0.18 5.13 -0.82
N ILE A 86 -0.43 5.56 -2.06
CA ILE A 86 -1.70 6.15 -2.45
C ILE A 86 -2.28 5.48 -3.69
N LEU A 87 -3.55 5.09 -3.64
CA LEU A 87 -4.32 4.71 -4.83
C LEU A 87 -5.00 5.96 -5.39
N ILE A 88 -4.55 6.43 -6.55
CA ILE A 88 -5.16 7.54 -7.27
C ILE A 88 -6.10 6.98 -8.34
N ASN A 89 -7.40 7.22 -8.17
CA ASN A 89 -8.44 6.84 -9.12
C ASN A 89 -8.68 7.93 -10.17
N GLU A 90 -9.29 7.51 -11.28
CA GLU A 90 -9.56 8.36 -12.44
C GLU A 90 -8.31 9.05 -12.97
N PHE A 91 -7.24 8.29 -13.10
CA PHE A 91 -5.98 8.71 -13.71
C PHE A 91 -5.82 7.95 -15.02
N ASP A 92 -5.97 8.62 -16.16
CA ASP A 92 -5.96 7.94 -17.47
C ASP A 92 -4.72 7.05 -17.62
N TYR A 93 -4.96 5.80 -18.02
CA TYR A 93 -3.90 4.84 -18.29
C TYR A 93 -3.15 5.25 -19.55
N VAL A 94 -1.82 5.28 -19.43
CA VAL A 94 -0.92 5.49 -20.56
C VAL A 94 0.14 4.41 -20.50
N GLU A 95 0.35 3.73 -21.63
CA GLU A 95 1.35 2.67 -21.74
C GLU A 95 2.72 3.11 -21.22
N ASN A 96 3.46 2.14 -20.69
CA ASN A 96 4.79 2.33 -20.12
C ASN A 96 4.85 3.31 -18.92
N GLY A 97 3.70 3.70 -18.35
CA GLY A 97 3.64 4.56 -17.16
C GLY A 97 4.05 6.01 -17.43
N LEU A 98 3.95 6.49 -18.67
CA LEU A 98 4.40 7.85 -19.03
C LEU A 98 3.68 8.93 -18.23
N ALA A 99 2.35 8.87 -18.12
CA ALA A 99 1.58 9.85 -17.35
C ALA A 99 1.96 9.83 -15.86
N ALA A 100 2.13 8.64 -15.26
CA ALA A 100 2.56 8.50 -13.87
C ALA A 100 3.95 9.11 -13.62
N THR A 101 4.87 8.91 -14.57
CA THR A 101 6.23 9.48 -14.52
C THR A 101 6.18 11.01 -14.57
N LEU A 102 5.43 11.56 -15.52
CA LEU A 102 5.25 13.01 -15.67
C LEU A 102 4.56 13.63 -14.44
N PHE A 103 3.53 12.97 -13.90
CA PHE A 103 2.88 13.42 -12.68
C PHE A 103 3.89 13.48 -11.54
N ARG A 104 4.60 12.37 -11.25
CA ARG A 104 5.63 12.29 -10.20
C ARG A 104 6.67 13.40 -10.33
N ASP A 105 7.23 13.59 -11.52
CA ASP A 105 8.39 14.47 -11.72
C ASP A 105 8.03 15.96 -11.70
N ASN A 106 6.86 16.34 -12.22
CA ASN A 106 6.48 17.74 -12.34
C ASN A 106 5.63 18.28 -11.17
N TYR A 107 5.07 17.40 -10.33
CA TYR A 107 4.07 17.80 -9.33
C TYR A 107 4.43 17.44 -7.87
N PRO A 108 4.32 16.20 -7.34
CA PRO A 108 4.61 15.91 -5.94
C PRO A 108 6.10 16.04 -5.60
N ARG A 109 7.02 15.86 -6.56
CA ARG A 109 8.46 16.15 -6.36
C ARG A 109 8.80 17.64 -6.36
N VAL A 110 7.81 18.52 -6.54
CA VAL A 110 7.96 19.98 -6.52
C VAL A 110 7.10 20.56 -5.40
N ALA A 111 7.69 21.40 -4.55
CA ALA A 111 6.96 21.99 -3.42
C ALA A 111 5.72 22.78 -3.90
N GLN A 112 4.55 22.51 -3.31
CA GLN A 112 3.32 23.24 -3.60
C GLN A 112 2.93 24.08 -2.38
N ASN A 113 2.81 25.41 -2.54
CA ASN A 113 2.30 26.31 -1.49
C ASN A 113 2.92 26.10 -0.08
N GLY A 114 4.24 25.86 -0.05
CA GLY A 114 5.00 25.61 1.18
C GLY A 114 4.93 24.19 1.73
N ALA A 115 4.15 23.29 1.13
CA ALA A 115 4.20 21.86 1.42
C ALA A 115 5.49 21.25 0.84
N PRO A 116 6.21 20.41 1.61
CA PRO A 116 7.47 19.83 1.17
C PRO A 116 7.26 18.84 0.01
N PRO A 117 8.23 18.71 -0.90
CA PRO A 117 8.20 17.68 -1.93
C PRO A 117 8.12 16.26 -1.35
N ILE A 118 7.40 15.38 -2.05
CA ILE A 118 7.37 13.94 -1.81
C ILE A 118 7.83 13.22 -3.07
N ASP A 119 8.67 12.19 -2.90
CA ASP A 119 9.11 11.32 -3.99
C ASP A 119 8.44 9.94 -3.90
N PHE A 120 7.91 9.48 -5.03
CA PHE A 120 7.34 8.15 -5.20
C PHE A 120 8.18 7.39 -6.23
N PRO A 121 9.32 6.79 -5.83
CA PRO A 121 10.21 6.09 -6.76
C PRO A 121 9.53 4.88 -7.42
N TYR A 122 8.48 4.34 -6.80
CA TYR A 122 7.72 3.21 -7.30
C TYR A 122 6.28 3.61 -7.61
N PHE A 123 5.72 3.06 -8.67
CA PHE A 123 4.29 3.13 -8.93
C PHE A 123 3.82 1.90 -9.70
N PHE A 124 2.54 1.58 -9.57
CA PHE A 124 1.86 0.59 -10.39
C PHE A 124 0.77 1.27 -11.23
N THR A 125 0.65 0.84 -12.48
CA THR A 125 -0.45 1.21 -13.40
C THR A 125 -0.83 -0.04 -14.18
N ALA A 126 -2.11 -0.18 -14.53
CA ALA A 126 -2.60 -1.28 -15.36
C ALA A 126 -3.63 -0.78 -16.37
N PRO A 127 -3.77 -1.44 -17.53
CA PRO A 127 -4.87 -1.18 -18.44
C PRO A 127 -6.22 -1.31 -17.73
N SER A 128 -7.15 -0.42 -18.07
CA SER A 128 -8.57 -0.50 -17.69
C SER A 128 -9.39 -1.07 -18.85
N ASN A 129 -10.55 -1.66 -18.58
CA ASN A 129 -11.51 -2.06 -19.61
C ASN A 129 -12.37 -0.90 -20.12
N THR A 130 -12.25 0.28 -19.52
CA THR A 130 -12.95 1.50 -19.91
C THR A 130 -12.58 1.96 -21.30
N GLY A 131 -13.58 2.38 -22.08
CA GLY A 131 -13.38 2.87 -23.45
C GLY A 131 -13.00 1.78 -24.46
N ILE A 132 -13.04 0.50 -24.08
CA ILE A 132 -12.77 -0.63 -24.97
C ILE A 132 -14.11 -1.11 -25.58
N PRO A 133 -14.29 -1.04 -26.91
CA PRO A 133 -15.51 -1.49 -27.57
C PRO A 133 -15.83 -2.95 -27.27
N SER A 134 -17.06 -3.20 -26.80
CA SER A 134 -17.52 -4.57 -26.58
C SER A 134 -17.86 -5.29 -27.89
N GLY A 135 -18.22 -4.53 -28.94
CA GLY A 135 -18.74 -5.03 -30.20
C GLY A 135 -20.25 -5.35 -30.18
N PHE A 136 -20.95 -5.00 -29.10
CA PHE A 136 -22.39 -5.21 -28.92
C PHE A 136 -23.12 -3.90 -28.62
N ASP A 137 -24.39 -3.82 -29.02
CA ASP A 137 -25.32 -2.75 -28.64
C ASP A 137 -25.86 -3.07 -27.23
N LEU A 138 -25.19 -2.55 -26.20
CA LEU A 138 -25.48 -2.87 -24.81
C LEU A 138 -26.62 -2.01 -24.26
N ASN A 139 -26.83 -0.83 -24.83
CA ASN A 139 -27.89 0.10 -24.42
C ASN A 139 -29.21 -0.07 -25.23
N ASN A 140 -29.23 -0.95 -26.24
CA ASN A 140 -30.36 -1.23 -27.14
C ASN A 140 -30.86 0.00 -27.92
N ASN A 141 -29.96 0.87 -28.37
CA ASN A 141 -30.32 2.03 -29.18
C ASN A 141 -30.40 1.74 -30.70
N GLY A 142 -30.05 0.51 -31.11
CA GLY A 142 -30.07 0.05 -32.50
C GLY A 142 -28.77 0.28 -33.28
N VAL A 143 -27.72 0.79 -32.63
CA VAL A 143 -26.39 1.04 -33.20
C VAL A 143 -25.33 0.52 -32.24
N VAL A 144 -24.29 -0.14 -32.75
CA VAL A 144 -23.13 -0.53 -31.93
C VAL A 144 -22.11 0.61 -31.91
N GLY A 145 -21.87 1.19 -30.74
CA GLY A 145 -20.76 2.11 -30.50
C GLY A 145 -21.01 3.20 -29.45
N GLY A 146 -19.96 3.95 -29.16
CA GLY A 146 -19.96 4.94 -28.08
C GLY A 146 -19.72 4.31 -26.71
N GLY A 147 -19.48 5.15 -25.70
CA GLY A 147 -19.08 4.70 -24.38
C GLY A 147 -20.10 3.80 -23.66
N ASP A 148 -21.39 3.94 -23.99
CA ASP A 148 -22.45 3.09 -23.42
C ASP A 148 -22.39 1.64 -23.93
N ASP A 149 -21.64 1.37 -25.00
CA ASP A 149 -21.44 0.05 -25.61
C ASP A 149 -20.02 -0.52 -25.37
N ASP A 150 -19.20 0.17 -24.58
CA ASP A 150 -17.86 -0.29 -24.19
C ASP A 150 -17.92 -1.23 -22.97
N PHE A 151 -16.89 -2.07 -22.77
CA PHE A 151 -16.82 -2.98 -21.61
C PHE A 151 -16.83 -2.25 -20.27
N GLY A 152 -16.29 -1.04 -20.24
CA GLY A 152 -16.54 -0.05 -19.23
C GLY A 152 -16.74 1.29 -19.93
N PHE A 153 -17.64 2.12 -19.43
CA PHE A 153 -17.93 3.40 -20.06
C PHE A 153 -16.66 4.25 -20.21
N GLY A 154 -16.41 4.76 -21.41
CA GLY A 154 -15.30 5.66 -21.69
C GLY A 154 -15.35 6.26 -23.09
N LEU A 155 -14.51 7.26 -23.33
CA LEU A 155 -14.34 7.93 -24.62
C LEU A 155 -13.13 7.38 -25.40
N PHE A 156 -12.20 6.71 -24.70
CA PHE A 156 -11.04 6.06 -25.27
C PHE A 156 -10.51 4.97 -24.33
N PRO A 157 -9.81 3.93 -24.86
CA PRO A 157 -9.21 2.89 -24.03
C PRO A 157 -8.28 3.45 -22.95
N GLY A 158 -8.56 3.10 -21.70
CA GLY A 158 -7.75 3.52 -20.55
C GLY A 158 -8.19 4.81 -19.87
N GLN A 159 -9.24 5.48 -20.34
CA GLN A 159 -9.85 6.61 -19.62
C GLN A 159 -10.28 6.17 -18.22
N TYR A 160 -10.21 7.03 -17.20
CA TYR A 160 -10.60 6.68 -15.82
C TYR A 160 -9.78 5.54 -15.20
N GLY A 161 -8.54 5.36 -15.64
CA GLY A 161 -7.61 4.38 -15.06
C GLY A 161 -7.20 4.69 -13.61
N MET A 162 -6.12 4.05 -13.17
CA MET A 162 -5.58 4.26 -11.83
C MET A 162 -4.05 4.21 -11.82
N VAL A 163 -3.47 4.84 -10.80
CA VAL A 163 -2.05 4.72 -10.47
C VAL A 163 -1.89 4.53 -8.96
N THR A 164 -0.94 3.68 -8.55
CA THR A 164 -0.61 3.44 -7.15
C THR A 164 0.84 3.82 -6.84
N PRO A 165 1.17 5.11 -6.62
CA PRO A 165 2.50 5.54 -6.18
C PRO A 165 2.83 5.05 -4.77
N ARG A 166 4.12 4.76 -4.53
CA ARG A 166 4.66 4.33 -3.25
C ARG A 166 6.03 4.97 -2.96
N GLN A 167 6.18 5.49 -1.74
CA GLN A 167 7.45 6.00 -1.21
C GLN A 167 8.44 4.85 -0.94
N ALA A 168 9.72 5.16 -0.71
CA ALA A 168 10.75 4.14 -0.46
C ALA A 168 10.46 3.30 0.79
#